data_AF-A0AAE1NMF0-F1
#
_entry.id   AF-A0AAE1NMF0-F1
#
_cell.length_a   1.000
_cell.length_b   1.000
_cell.length_c   1.000
_cell.angle_alpha   90.00
_cell.angle_beta   90.00
_cell.angle_gamma   90.00
#
_symmetry.space_group_name_H-M   'P 1'
#
loop_
_entity.id
_entity.type
_entity.pdbx_description
1 polymer ?
#
loop_
_entity_poly.entity_id
_entity_poly.type
_entity_poly.pdbx_seq_one_letter_code
_entity_poly.pdbx_strand_id
1 'polypeptide(L)'
;MAKLSWEVVAARRSPRCLRDLSSQKVIATLTTAVDLASPKALVQQCQAIRTMLPIEVRTCVVEETVTLHPLADTQHTLAHLLLLQLLSGSLHLTLLPSINIYLSQEFMDPVLDEIGSIMRFPLTSLHINNNVKLDPGILAELIHRSPSLIDLHVAGEEVALEVLGYLKKNQLGLQSLHLDSCNVTDLDVVEGLVMGYSTALHHPWANLSSLGTSTATDKENAAGGEGGREGETSNSTAGTSWPPLCHLSIQSPRVTLCGAVVLLHLLRNLKSLNYSYWNSSLHNLFFYLHQKSSHAVPFHLTSLSLWKATDRALDSLALCPQLQHLMMEYTDPSLTSLSPLSLLPHLTSLALRLVPENLVKSAIAEVGSKLLSLDVEFEEYTRTLISWTTIQTINSQCTKLQHLELKHLNISADPDIINVTLLTRQKSKQHAFFPEVTQLRLIGVVIQAKYLERLLNHNSCLEMLVLDVNNDDALTDQAVSKLIKNNTFNNLSYVYLSGGLLSLESLVTLLALPSIERIALHLPSFPLLSRSGFHKLQCQLSCGNYQCILEDTDQDDQ
;
A
#
# COMPACT_ATOMS: atom_id res chain seq x y z
N MET A 1 26.55 36.44 -3.98
CA MET A 1 25.31 36.99 -3.37
C MET A 1 24.34 35.83 -3.18
N ALA A 2 24.06 35.45 -1.93
CA ALA A 2 23.13 34.37 -1.62
C ALA A 2 21.69 34.81 -1.94
N LYS A 3 20.97 34.03 -2.76
CA LYS A 3 19.53 34.23 -2.99
C LYS A 3 18.80 33.93 -1.68
N LEU A 4 18.26 34.95 -1.03
CA LEU A 4 17.35 34.81 0.11
C LEU A 4 16.11 34.02 -0.32
N SER A 5 15.62 33.12 0.53
CA SER A 5 14.38 32.38 0.27
C SER A 5 13.20 33.36 0.15
N TRP A 6 12.22 33.02 -0.68
CA TRP A 6 11.06 33.88 -0.97
C TRP A 6 10.29 34.28 0.29
N GLU A 7 10.31 33.42 1.31
CA GLU A 7 9.70 33.61 2.63
C GLU A 7 10.32 34.80 3.37
N VAL A 8 11.64 35.00 3.25
CA VAL A 8 12.36 36.11 3.89
C VAL A 8 12.06 37.44 3.20
N VAL A 9 11.78 37.42 1.91
CA VAL A 9 11.35 38.61 1.14
C VAL A 9 9.86 38.93 1.41
N ALA A 10 9.01 37.91 1.59
CA ALA A 10 7.58 38.03 1.79
C ALA A 10 7.17 38.41 3.24
N ALA A 11 8.05 38.22 4.23
CA ALA A 11 7.80 38.54 5.64
C ALA A 11 7.36 39.99 5.90
N ARG A 12 7.60 40.93 4.97
CA ARG A 12 7.19 42.34 5.08
C ARG A 12 5.75 42.63 4.65
N ARG A 13 5.02 41.67 4.05
CA ARG A 13 3.68 41.90 3.47
C ARG A 13 2.77 40.65 3.51
N SER A 14 2.59 40.05 4.69
CA SER A 14 1.68 38.90 4.91
C SER A 14 1.81 37.80 3.82
N PRO A 15 2.81 36.91 3.92
CA PRO A 15 3.16 35.93 2.88
C PRO A 15 1.98 35.14 2.30
N ARG A 16 0.99 34.82 3.13
CA ARG A 16 -0.25 34.15 2.72
C ARG A 16 -1.08 35.01 1.77
N CYS A 17 -1.29 36.29 2.07
CA CYS A 17 -2.09 37.19 1.23
C CYS A 17 -1.44 37.43 -0.15
N LEU A 18 -0.11 37.55 -0.22
CA LEU A 18 0.61 37.66 -1.49
C LEU A 18 0.59 36.35 -2.29
N ARG A 19 0.69 35.21 -1.61
CA ARG A 19 0.51 33.88 -2.23
C ARG A 19 -0.89 33.78 -2.82
N ASP A 20 -1.92 34.05 -2.03
CA ASP A 20 -3.32 33.86 -2.45
C ASP A 20 -3.70 34.81 -3.61
N LEU A 21 -3.24 36.06 -3.61
CA LEU A 21 -3.40 37.00 -4.74
C LEU A 21 -2.67 36.56 -6.01
N SER A 22 -1.49 35.95 -5.86
CA SER A 22 -0.71 35.43 -6.98
C SER A 22 -1.36 34.16 -7.54
N SER A 23 -1.79 33.25 -6.66
CA SER A 23 -2.52 32.04 -7.01
C SER A 23 -3.80 32.37 -7.75
N GLN A 24 -4.64 33.29 -7.26
CA GLN A 24 -5.90 33.66 -7.92
C GLN A 24 -5.72 34.19 -9.35
N LYS A 25 -4.68 34.99 -9.60
CA LYS A 25 -4.38 35.48 -10.97
C LYS A 25 -3.90 34.36 -11.89
N VAL A 26 -3.08 33.46 -11.35
CA VAL A 26 -2.55 32.31 -12.11
C VAL A 26 -3.67 31.32 -12.41
N ILE A 27 -4.54 31.04 -11.44
CA ILE A 27 -5.74 30.22 -11.58
C ILE A 27 -6.62 30.81 -12.68
N ALA A 28 -6.98 32.10 -12.62
CA ALA A 28 -7.80 32.72 -13.66
C ALA A 28 -7.17 32.60 -15.07
N THR A 29 -5.83 32.70 -15.16
CA THR A 29 -5.10 32.54 -16.43
C THR A 29 -5.15 31.10 -16.94
N LEU A 30 -4.92 30.13 -16.06
CA LEU A 30 -4.98 28.70 -16.38
C LEU A 30 -6.40 28.25 -16.73
N THR A 31 -7.40 28.71 -15.97
CA THR A 31 -8.83 28.50 -16.26
C THR A 31 -9.18 28.99 -17.65
N THR A 32 -8.74 30.19 -18.03
CA THR A 32 -8.97 30.71 -19.38
C THR A 32 -8.30 29.83 -20.45
N ALA A 33 -7.10 29.30 -20.18
CA ALA A 33 -6.41 28.41 -21.13
C ALA A 33 -7.05 27.02 -21.23
N VAL A 34 -7.60 26.51 -20.12
CA VAL A 34 -8.39 25.27 -20.05
C VAL A 34 -9.70 25.44 -20.84
N ASP A 35 -10.42 26.54 -20.65
CA ASP A 35 -11.68 26.84 -21.35
C ASP A 35 -11.50 27.00 -22.87
N LEU A 36 -10.30 27.43 -23.31
CA LEU A 36 -9.96 27.56 -24.72
C LEU A 36 -9.58 26.23 -25.39
N ALA A 37 -9.52 25.12 -24.63
CA ALA A 37 -9.19 23.77 -25.11
C ALA A 37 -7.94 23.70 -26.01
N SER A 38 -6.92 24.51 -25.74
CA SER A 38 -5.68 24.54 -26.52
C SER A 38 -4.51 23.96 -25.72
N PRO A 39 -4.13 22.68 -25.94
CA PRO A 39 -3.01 22.03 -25.28
C PRO A 39 -1.72 22.83 -25.35
N LYS A 40 -1.43 23.40 -26.53
CA LYS A 40 -0.25 24.23 -26.78
C LYS A 40 -0.21 25.49 -25.92
N ALA A 41 -1.32 26.21 -25.83
CA ALA A 41 -1.40 27.42 -25.01
C ALA A 41 -1.21 27.08 -23.54
N LEU A 42 -1.80 25.97 -23.09
CA LEU A 42 -1.65 25.48 -21.72
C LEU A 42 -0.21 25.06 -21.41
N VAL A 43 0.46 24.31 -22.29
CA VAL A 43 1.88 23.94 -22.11
C VAL A 43 2.78 25.17 -22.01
N GLN A 44 2.61 26.15 -22.89
CA GLN A 44 3.41 27.37 -22.86
C GLN A 44 3.21 28.15 -21.55
N GLN A 45 1.96 28.26 -21.08
CA GLN A 45 1.66 28.89 -19.80
C GLN A 45 2.20 28.09 -18.62
N CYS A 46 2.02 26.77 -18.60
CA CYS A 46 2.54 25.89 -17.56
C CYS A 46 4.07 25.97 -17.45
N GLN A 47 4.79 25.98 -18.57
CA GLN A 47 6.24 26.13 -18.61
C GLN A 47 6.67 27.52 -18.12
N ALA A 48 5.99 28.59 -18.55
CA ALA A 48 6.28 29.94 -18.09
C ALA A 48 6.08 30.06 -16.57
N ILE A 49 4.92 29.62 -16.06
CA ILE A 49 4.57 29.66 -14.63
C ILE A 49 5.53 28.80 -13.80
N ARG A 50 5.93 27.62 -14.31
CA ARG A 50 6.89 26.73 -13.65
C ARG A 50 8.23 27.40 -13.36
N THR A 51 8.69 28.29 -14.23
CA THR A 51 9.95 29.04 -14.00
C THR A 51 9.78 30.25 -13.08
N MET A 52 8.55 30.74 -12.91
CA MET A 52 8.25 31.98 -12.17
C MET A 52 7.82 31.74 -10.72
N LEU A 53 7.23 30.59 -10.39
CA LEU A 53 6.64 30.33 -9.07
C LEU A 53 7.35 29.20 -8.29
N PRO A 54 7.48 29.33 -6.95
CA PRO A 54 7.90 28.23 -6.07
C PRO A 54 6.96 27.02 -6.18
N ILE A 55 7.46 25.82 -5.88
CA ILE A 55 6.69 24.58 -6.04
C ILE A 55 5.43 24.55 -5.17
N GLU A 56 5.50 25.13 -3.97
CA GLU A 56 4.40 25.19 -3.01
C GLU A 56 3.22 26.00 -3.55
N VAL A 57 3.51 27.10 -4.24
CA VAL A 57 2.48 27.94 -4.89
C VAL A 57 1.90 27.21 -6.11
N ARG A 58 2.75 26.50 -6.87
CA ARG A 58 2.33 25.73 -8.04
C ARG A 58 1.41 24.57 -7.65
N THR A 59 1.70 23.86 -6.57
CA THR A 59 0.84 22.78 -6.05
C THR A 59 -0.52 23.31 -5.61
N CYS A 60 -0.57 24.41 -4.83
CA CYS A 60 -1.83 25.03 -4.43
C CYS A 60 -2.66 25.50 -5.65
N VAL A 61 -2.02 26.08 -6.66
CA VAL A 61 -2.70 26.48 -7.90
C VAL A 61 -3.30 25.28 -8.62
N VAL A 62 -2.58 24.15 -8.71
CA VAL A 62 -3.11 22.92 -9.34
C VAL A 62 -4.31 22.39 -8.55
N GLU A 63 -4.19 22.26 -7.22
CA GLU A 63 -5.28 21.79 -6.35
C GLU A 63 -6.53 22.67 -6.51
N GLU A 64 -6.37 23.98 -6.43
CA GLU A 64 -7.49 24.93 -6.51
C GLU A 64 -8.12 24.95 -7.91
N THR A 65 -7.30 24.87 -8.98
CA THR A 65 -7.80 24.81 -10.38
C THR A 65 -8.62 23.54 -10.61
N VAL A 66 -8.19 22.39 -10.06
CA VAL A 66 -8.91 21.12 -10.13
C VAL A 66 -10.22 21.19 -9.36
N THR A 67 -10.25 21.84 -8.19
CA THR A 67 -11.49 21.98 -7.39
C THR A 67 -12.51 22.95 -8.01
N LEU A 68 -12.05 23.99 -8.71
CA LEU A 68 -12.91 25.04 -9.28
C LEU A 68 -13.62 24.63 -10.58
N HIS A 69 -13.23 23.51 -11.19
CA HIS A 69 -13.88 22.96 -12.37
C HIS A 69 -14.49 21.60 -12.02
N PRO A 70 -15.65 21.53 -11.34
CA PRO A 70 -16.35 20.27 -11.13
C PRO A 70 -16.68 19.64 -12.49
N LEU A 71 -16.14 18.45 -12.68
CA LEU A 71 -15.79 17.86 -13.97
C LEU A 71 -17.03 17.23 -14.62
N ALA A 72 -17.82 18.04 -15.34
CA ALA A 72 -19.00 17.55 -16.07
C ALA A 72 -18.66 16.83 -17.39
N ASP A 73 -17.44 17.05 -17.92
CA ASP A 73 -16.93 16.42 -19.15
C ASP A 73 -15.61 15.68 -18.88
N THR A 74 -15.69 14.37 -18.74
CA THR A 74 -14.62 13.52 -18.21
C THR A 74 -13.43 13.33 -19.16
N GLN A 75 -13.59 13.57 -20.47
CA GLN A 75 -12.52 13.33 -21.45
C GLN A 75 -11.51 14.48 -21.50
N HIS A 76 -12.00 15.71 -21.58
CA HIS A 76 -11.15 16.91 -21.55
C HIS A 76 -10.41 17.03 -20.21
N THR A 77 -11.06 16.62 -19.12
CA THR A 77 -10.52 16.64 -17.75
C THR A 77 -9.12 16.03 -17.62
N LEU A 78 -8.91 14.84 -18.17
CA LEU A 78 -7.68 14.10 -17.97
C LEU A 78 -6.51 14.61 -18.81
N ALA A 79 -6.79 15.00 -20.07
CA ALA A 79 -5.87 15.75 -20.91
C ALA A 79 -5.37 17.03 -20.20
N HIS A 80 -6.29 17.76 -19.53
CA HIS A 80 -5.94 18.94 -18.75
C HIS A 80 -5.13 18.59 -17.50
N LEU A 81 -5.45 17.50 -16.77
CA LEU A 81 -4.66 17.06 -15.61
C LEU A 81 -3.22 16.72 -16.00
N LEU A 82 -3.01 15.99 -17.10
CA LEU A 82 -1.69 15.67 -17.64
C LEU A 82 -0.87 16.93 -17.95
N LEU A 83 -1.51 17.95 -18.51
CA LEU A 83 -0.88 19.22 -18.85
C LEU A 83 -0.67 20.13 -17.62
N LEU A 84 -1.56 20.09 -16.63
CA LEU A 84 -1.41 20.80 -15.36
C LEU A 84 -0.30 20.19 -14.49
N GLN A 85 -0.01 18.89 -14.64
CA GLN A 85 1.16 18.28 -14.00
C GLN A 85 2.50 18.86 -14.48
N LEU A 86 2.56 19.37 -15.71
CA LEU A 86 3.74 20.09 -16.18
C LEU A 86 4.02 21.33 -15.35
N LEU A 87 3.00 21.95 -14.76
CA LEU A 87 3.10 23.13 -13.90
C LEU A 87 3.62 22.77 -12.51
N SER A 88 3.14 21.70 -11.88
CA SER A 88 3.68 21.26 -10.58
C SER A 88 5.08 20.68 -10.72
N GLY A 89 5.39 20.04 -11.85
CA GLY A 89 6.60 19.25 -12.01
C GLY A 89 6.59 17.99 -11.15
N SER A 90 5.39 17.50 -10.79
CA SER A 90 5.23 16.23 -10.10
C SER A 90 5.87 15.11 -10.90
N LEU A 91 6.60 14.25 -10.19
CA LEU A 91 7.16 13.03 -10.77
C LEU A 91 6.15 11.87 -10.74
N HIS A 92 5.02 12.06 -10.05
CA HIS A 92 4.00 11.04 -9.81
C HIS A 92 2.66 11.48 -10.41
N LEU A 93 2.02 10.57 -11.15
CA LEU A 93 0.68 10.75 -11.70
C LEU A 93 -0.23 9.63 -11.25
N THR A 94 -1.35 10.01 -10.63
CA THR A 94 -2.35 9.08 -10.14
C THR A 94 -3.71 9.46 -10.69
N LEU A 95 -4.36 8.51 -11.37
CA LEU A 95 -5.67 8.65 -11.97
C LEU A 95 -6.66 7.76 -11.22
N LEU A 96 -7.35 8.37 -10.24
CA LEU A 96 -8.36 7.73 -9.40
C LEU A 96 -9.73 8.39 -9.62
N PRO A 97 -10.35 8.26 -10.80
CA PRO A 97 -11.65 8.86 -11.00
C PRO A 97 -12.73 8.07 -10.27
N SER A 98 -13.64 8.79 -9.63
CA SER A 98 -14.86 8.25 -9.02
C SER A 98 -15.89 7.78 -10.05
N ILE A 99 -15.67 8.06 -11.33
CA ILE A 99 -16.57 7.74 -12.46
C ILE A 99 -15.73 7.10 -13.57
N ASN A 100 -16.36 6.28 -14.42
CA ASN A 100 -15.71 5.74 -15.61
C ASN A 100 -15.31 6.86 -16.59
N ILE A 101 -14.02 6.96 -16.89
CA ILE A 101 -13.45 7.88 -17.87
C ILE A 101 -13.00 7.07 -19.08
N TYR A 102 -13.31 7.56 -20.28
CA TYR A 102 -12.80 7.00 -21.52
C TYR A 102 -11.96 8.06 -22.24
N LEU A 103 -10.69 7.76 -22.54
CA LEU A 103 -9.84 8.63 -23.34
C LEU A 103 -9.69 8.07 -24.73
N SER A 104 -10.22 8.79 -25.72
CA SER A 104 -9.99 8.45 -27.11
C SER A 104 -8.69 9.04 -27.63
N GLN A 105 -8.17 8.41 -28.68
CA GLN A 105 -6.94 8.83 -29.34
C GLN A 105 -7.08 10.24 -29.92
N GLU A 106 -8.23 10.58 -30.50
CA GLU A 106 -8.51 11.91 -31.08
C GLU A 106 -8.32 13.05 -30.07
N PHE A 107 -8.66 12.83 -28.79
CA PHE A 107 -8.47 13.83 -27.74
C PHE A 107 -7.06 13.85 -27.17
N MET A 108 -6.38 12.70 -27.17
CA MET A 108 -5.06 12.54 -26.56
C MET A 108 -3.90 12.89 -27.49
N ASP A 109 -4.03 12.70 -28.80
CA ASP A 109 -2.97 13.00 -29.78
C ASP A 109 -2.42 14.44 -29.64
N PRO A 110 -3.25 15.50 -29.57
CA PRO A 110 -2.74 16.87 -29.40
C PRO A 110 -1.99 17.08 -28.08
N VAL A 111 -2.35 16.34 -27.02
CA VAL A 111 -1.68 16.40 -25.72
C VAL A 111 -0.37 15.63 -25.75
N LEU A 112 -0.36 14.45 -26.35
CA LEU A 112 0.82 13.60 -26.51
C LEU A 112 1.86 14.25 -27.41
N ASP A 113 1.45 14.94 -28.48
CA ASP A 113 2.35 15.73 -29.34
C ASP A 113 3.04 16.85 -28.56
N GLU A 114 2.28 17.58 -27.74
CA GLU A 114 2.82 18.66 -26.93
C GLU A 114 3.71 18.14 -25.80
N ILE A 115 3.36 17.02 -25.15
CA ILE A 115 4.25 16.31 -24.21
C ILE A 115 5.52 15.84 -24.93
N GLY A 116 5.39 15.32 -26.15
CA GLY A 116 6.50 14.83 -26.97
C GLY A 116 7.48 15.93 -27.39
N SER A 117 7.04 17.19 -27.44
CA SER A 117 7.89 18.36 -27.65
C SER A 117 8.76 18.71 -26.44
N ILE A 118 8.46 18.14 -25.27
CA ILE A 118 9.19 18.37 -24.02
C ILE A 118 10.35 17.38 -23.95
N MET A 119 11.57 17.89 -24.08
CA MET A 119 12.81 17.08 -24.19
C MET A 119 12.99 15.99 -23.12
N ARG A 120 12.37 16.12 -21.94
CA ARG A 120 12.32 15.09 -20.89
C ARG A 120 11.07 15.26 -20.04
N PHE A 121 9.99 14.53 -20.33
CA PHE A 121 8.85 14.44 -19.43
C PHE A 121 9.29 13.64 -18.18
N PRO A 122 9.40 14.25 -16.98
CA PRO A 122 10.09 13.66 -15.84
C PRO A 122 9.16 12.78 -15.00
N LEU A 123 8.33 11.95 -15.64
CA LEU A 123 7.45 11.05 -14.91
C LEU A 123 8.25 9.85 -14.39
N THR A 124 8.18 9.62 -13.08
CA THR A 124 8.83 8.48 -12.41
C THR A 124 7.82 7.44 -11.94
N SER A 125 6.57 7.82 -11.69
CA SER A 125 5.50 6.91 -11.27
C SER A 125 4.18 7.23 -11.97
N LEU A 126 3.50 6.21 -12.45
CA LEU A 126 2.21 6.29 -13.13
C LEU A 126 1.24 5.28 -12.52
N HIS A 127 0.10 5.75 -12.01
CA HIS A 127 -0.97 4.93 -11.46
C HIS A 127 -2.29 5.20 -12.20
N ILE A 128 -2.83 4.17 -12.85
CA ILE A 128 -4.08 4.18 -13.59
C ILE A 128 -5.05 3.17 -12.97
N ASN A 129 -6.20 3.64 -12.48
CA ASN A 129 -7.22 2.79 -11.88
C ASN A 129 -8.18 2.19 -12.93
N ASN A 130 -8.94 1.15 -12.54
CA ASN A 130 -9.81 0.35 -13.41
C ASN A 130 -10.97 1.14 -14.03
N ASN A 131 -11.29 2.32 -13.46
CA ASN A 131 -12.30 3.23 -13.97
C ASN A 131 -11.78 4.09 -15.15
N VAL A 132 -10.53 3.92 -15.59
CA VAL A 132 -9.96 4.62 -16.74
C VAL A 132 -9.84 3.64 -17.92
N LYS A 133 -10.54 3.92 -19.01
CA LYS A 133 -10.42 3.24 -20.30
C LYS A 133 -9.62 4.12 -21.26
N LEU A 134 -8.70 3.52 -22.00
CA LEU A 134 -7.83 4.20 -22.94
C LEU A 134 -7.96 3.54 -24.32
N ASP A 135 -7.99 4.34 -25.38
CA ASP A 135 -7.77 3.80 -26.71
C ASP A 135 -6.39 3.16 -26.83
N PRO A 136 -6.27 2.04 -27.56
CA PRO A 136 -5.00 1.33 -27.73
C PRO A 136 -3.90 2.25 -28.26
N GLY A 137 -2.74 2.25 -27.60
CA GLY A 137 -1.55 2.98 -28.01
C GLY A 137 -1.29 4.26 -27.23
N ILE A 138 -2.31 4.83 -26.57
CA ILE A 138 -2.15 6.04 -25.75
C ILE A 138 -1.19 5.79 -24.59
N LEU A 139 -1.34 4.65 -23.90
CA LEU A 139 -0.50 4.34 -22.74
C LEU A 139 0.92 3.99 -23.17
N ALA A 140 1.05 3.21 -24.25
CA ALA A 140 2.34 2.91 -24.87
C ALA A 140 3.11 4.19 -25.23
N GLU A 141 2.45 5.18 -25.82
CA GLU A 141 3.06 6.46 -26.17
C GLU A 141 3.44 7.26 -24.92
N LEU A 142 2.56 7.32 -23.91
CA LEU A 142 2.86 8.01 -22.65
C LEU A 142 4.09 7.40 -21.93
N ILE A 143 4.18 6.07 -21.89
CA ILE A 143 5.32 5.35 -21.34
C ILE A 143 6.58 5.63 -22.17
N HIS A 144 6.47 5.61 -23.51
CA HIS A 144 7.59 5.90 -24.41
C HIS A 144 8.19 7.30 -24.18
N ARG A 145 7.33 8.30 -23.95
CA ARG A 145 7.74 9.68 -23.66
C ARG A 145 8.28 9.89 -22.24
N SER A 146 8.22 8.86 -21.39
CA SER A 146 8.60 8.90 -19.97
C SER A 146 9.80 7.99 -19.67
N PRO A 147 11.02 8.31 -20.16
CA PRO A 147 12.19 7.42 -20.01
C PRO A 147 12.70 7.27 -18.57
N SER A 148 12.22 8.11 -17.64
CA SER A 148 12.56 8.05 -16.20
C SER A 148 11.53 7.28 -15.37
N LEU A 149 10.54 6.65 -16.02
CA LEU A 149 9.49 5.89 -15.36
C LEU A 149 10.10 4.64 -14.70
N ILE A 150 9.95 4.54 -13.38
CA ILE A 150 10.46 3.44 -12.56
C ILE A 150 9.34 2.66 -11.87
N ASP A 151 8.15 3.24 -11.74
CA ASP A 151 7.01 2.65 -11.06
C ASP A 151 5.75 2.78 -11.92
N LEU A 152 5.06 1.65 -12.13
CA LEU A 152 3.89 1.60 -12.99
C LEU A 152 2.82 0.73 -12.34
N HIS A 153 1.67 1.32 -12.07
CA HIS A 153 0.50 0.67 -11.53
C HIS A 153 -0.67 0.86 -12.48
N VAL A 154 -1.18 -0.23 -13.02
CA VAL A 154 -2.33 -0.20 -13.92
C VAL A 154 -3.36 -1.21 -13.46
N ALA A 155 -4.63 -0.84 -13.56
CA ALA A 155 -5.75 -1.72 -13.31
C ALA A 155 -6.63 -1.84 -14.57
N GLY A 156 -7.08 -3.07 -14.85
CA GLY A 156 -7.93 -3.39 -16.01
C GLY A 156 -7.20 -4.19 -17.09
N GLU A 157 -7.96 -5.01 -17.83
CA GLU A 157 -7.44 -6.00 -18.78
C GLU A 157 -6.71 -5.36 -19.99
N GLU A 158 -7.36 -4.42 -20.67
CA GLU A 158 -6.83 -3.79 -21.90
C GLU A 158 -5.53 -3.03 -21.62
N VAL A 159 -5.52 -2.28 -20.52
CA VAL A 159 -4.39 -1.47 -20.07
C VAL A 159 -3.18 -2.35 -19.70
N ALA A 160 -3.42 -3.44 -18.96
CA ALA A 160 -2.37 -4.38 -18.57
C ALA A 160 -1.73 -5.08 -19.79
N LEU A 161 -2.53 -5.51 -20.77
CA LEU A 161 -2.03 -6.13 -22.00
C LEU A 161 -1.22 -5.17 -22.85
N GLU A 162 -1.63 -3.91 -22.95
CA GLU A 162 -0.87 -2.88 -23.66
C GLU A 162 0.49 -2.65 -23.02
N VAL A 163 0.56 -2.54 -21.69
CA VAL A 163 1.82 -2.39 -20.94
C VAL A 163 2.75 -3.58 -21.18
N LEU A 164 2.25 -4.81 -21.05
CA LEU A 164 3.04 -6.02 -21.30
C LEU A 164 3.51 -6.08 -22.77
N GLY A 165 2.64 -5.71 -23.71
CA GLY A 165 2.97 -5.64 -25.13
C GLY A 165 4.03 -4.58 -25.45
N TYR A 166 4.03 -3.46 -24.72
CA TYR A 166 5.06 -2.43 -24.82
C TYR A 166 6.40 -2.91 -24.26
N LEU A 167 6.39 -3.49 -23.06
CA LEU A 167 7.58 -4.03 -22.39
C LEU A 167 8.22 -5.17 -23.18
N LYS A 168 7.43 -5.97 -23.88
CA LYS A 168 7.92 -7.01 -24.80
C LYS A 168 8.84 -6.45 -25.89
N LYS A 169 8.61 -5.22 -26.34
CA LYS A 169 9.30 -4.59 -27.48
C LYS A 169 10.32 -3.54 -27.07
N ASN A 170 10.20 -2.97 -25.87
CA ASN A 170 10.97 -1.82 -25.43
C ASN A 170 11.60 -2.05 -24.05
N GLN A 171 12.81 -1.54 -23.85
CA GLN A 171 13.47 -1.60 -22.55
C GLN A 171 13.08 -0.40 -21.70
N LEU A 172 12.54 -0.68 -20.52
CA LEU A 172 12.34 0.30 -19.45
C LEU A 172 13.00 -0.20 -18.17
N GLY A 173 13.71 0.68 -17.48
CA GLY A 173 14.24 0.40 -16.14
C GLY A 173 13.19 0.51 -15.05
N LEU A 174 12.10 -0.26 -15.18
CA LEU A 174 11.07 -0.34 -14.15
C LEU A 174 11.63 -1.08 -12.92
N GLN A 175 11.48 -0.45 -11.75
CA GLN A 175 11.73 -1.06 -10.45
C GLN A 175 10.49 -1.72 -9.89
N SER A 176 9.30 -1.23 -10.26
CA SER A 176 8.01 -1.63 -9.71
C SER A 176 6.95 -1.72 -10.81
N LEU A 177 6.23 -2.85 -10.85
CA LEU A 177 5.11 -3.09 -11.75
C LEU A 177 3.94 -3.73 -11.02
N HIS A 178 2.78 -3.09 -11.09
CA HIS A 178 1.52 -3.55 -10.50
C HIS A 178 0.45 -3.67 -11.60
N LEU A 179 -0.07 -4.89 -11.80
CA LEU A 179 -1.13 -5.21 -12.75
C LEU A 179 -2.36 -5.70 -11.99
N ASP A 180 -3.33 -4.83 -11.76
CA ASP A 180 -4.50 -5.13 -10.94
C ASP A 180 -5.76 -5.39 -11.78
N SER A 181 -6.71 -6.15 -11.24
CA SER A 181 -8.03 -6.40 -11.87
C SER A 181 -7.96 -6.77 -13.37
N CYS A 182 -7.00 -7.62 -13.74
CA CYS A 182 -6.72 -7.95 -15.15
C CYS A 182 -6.86 -9.46 -15.42
N ASN A 183 -6.96 -9.85 -16.69
CA ASN A 183 -7.14 -11.25 -17.11
C ASN A 183 -5.95 -11.77 -17.94
N VAL A 184 -4.75 -11.26 -17.64
CA VAL A 184 -3.50 -11.64 -18.31
C VAL A 184 -3.11 -13.09 -17.99
N THR A 185 -2.47 -13.77 -18.93
CA THR A 185 -2.01 -15.16 -18.77
C THR A 185 -0.54 -15.24 -18.39
N ASP A 186 -0.07 -16.43 -18.00
CA ASP A 186 1.36 -16.71 -17.83
C ASP A 186 2.19 -16.29 -19.04
N LEU A 187 1.68 -16.58 -20.23
CA LEU A 187 2.37 -16.29 -21.48
C LEU A 187 2.52 -14.78 -21.68
N ASP A 188 1.47 -14.01 -21.43
CA ASP A 188 1.48 -12.56 -21.60
C ASP A 188 2.52 -11.91 -20.67
N VAL A 189 2.54 -12.33 -19.40
CA VAL A 189 3.45 -11.78 -18.40
C VAL A 189 4.90 -12.19 -18.70
N VAL A 190 5.13 -13.47 -19.00
CA VAL A 190 6.48 -13.97 -19.29
C VAL A 190 7.00 -13.35 -20.59
N GLU A 191 6.21 -13.30 -21.65
CA GLU A 191 6.66 -12.65 -22.89
C GLU A 191 6.90 -11.15 -22.69
N GLY A 192 6.03 -10.46 -21.95
CA GLY A 192 6.18 -9.04 -21.65
C GLY A 192 7.46 -8.73 -20.87
N LEU A 193 7.76 -9.51 -19.83
CA LEU A 193 8.85 -9.21 -18.89
C LEU A 193 10.17 -9.92 -19.23
N VAL A 194 10.14 -11.10 -19.85
CA VAL A 194 11.34 -11.90 -20.10
C VAL A 194 11.85 -11.71 -21.52
N MET A 195 10.97 -11.77 -22.52
CA MET A 195 11.41 -11.63 -23.92
C MET A 195 11.84 -10.20 -24.24
N GLY A 196 11.21 -9.19 -23.62
CA GLY A 196 11.63 -7.79 -23.71
C GLY A 196 13.04 -7.52 -23.16
N TYR A 197 13.47 -8.27 -22.14
CA TYR A 197 14.83 -8.21 -21.58
C TYR A 197 15.84 -9.12 -22.32
N SER A 198 15.38 -10.13 -23.06
CA SER A 198 16.21 -11.15 -23.73
C SER A 198 16.67 -10.74 -25.15
N THR A 199 15.96 -9.83 -25.82
CA THR A 199 16.35 -9.33 -27.16
C THR A 199 17.69 -8.57 -27.20
N ALA A 200 18.30 -8.30 -26.04
CA ALA A 200 19.63 -7.68 -25.91
C ALA A 200 20.81 -8.65 -26.04
N LEU A 201 20.59 -9.97 -26.06
CA LEU A 201 21.65 -10.96 -26.23
C LEU A 201 21.21 -11.96 -27.30
N HIS A 202 21.96 -12.06 -28.40
CA HIS A 202 21.77 -13.08 -29.42
C HIS A 202 21.99 -14.50 -28.86
N HIS A 203 21.00 -15.04 -28.15
CA HIS A 203 20.60 -16.45 -28.09
C HIS A 203 19.50 -16.63 -27.03
N PRO A 204 18.36 -17.27 -27.34
CA PRO A 204 17.47 -17.75 -26.30
C PRO A 204 18.18 -18.88 -25.55
N TRP A 205 18.38 -18.70 -24.25
CA TRP A 205 18.85 -19.70 -23.26
C TRP A 205 20.36 -19.86 -22.98
N ALA A 206 21.26 -19.06 -23.57
CA ALA A 206 22.70 -19.34 -23.42
C ALA A 206 23.44 -18.64 -22.25
N ASN A 207 22.87 -17.67 -21.52
CA ASN A 207 23.66 -16.91 -20.51
C ASN A 207 22.92 -16.53 -19.22
N LEU A 208 22.15 -17.48 -18.67
CA LEU A 208 21.42 -17.36 -17.39
C LEU A 208 22.32 -17.21 -16.15
N SER A 209 23.62 -17.46 -16.26
CA SER A 209 24.60 -17.25 -15.19
C SER A 209 25.04 -15.79 -15.04
N SER A 210 24.85 -14.96 -16.07
CA SER A 210 25.37 -13.59 -16.10
C SER A 210 24.41 -12.54 -15.54
N LEU A 211 23.09 -12.78 -15.56
CA LEU A 211 22.10 -11.88 -14.96
C LEU A 211 22.11 -11.88 -13.42
N GLY A 212 22.80 -12.84 -12.79
CA GLY A 212 22.84 -13.03 -11.34
C GLY A 212 24.04 -12.41 -10.62
N THR A 213 24.87 -11.58 -11.27
CA THR A 213 26.14 -11.14 -10.69
C THR A 213 26.43 -9.64 -10.72
N SER A 214 25.46 -8.76 -11.01
CA SER A 214 25.62 -7.34 -10.68
C SER A 214 25.41 -7.10 -9.17
N THR A 215 26.24 -7.75 -8.36
CA THR A 215 26.50 -7.28 -7.01
C THR A 215 27.25 -5.95 -7.17
N ALA A 216 26.58 -4.84 -6.83
CA ALA A 216 27.28 -3.63 -6.46
C ALA A 216 28.09 -3.97 -5.22
N THR A 217 29.31 -4.46 -5.44
CA THR A 217 30.29 -4.63 -4.37
C THR A 217 30.91 -3.26 -4.13
N ASP A 218 30.70 -2.76 -2.92
CA ASP A 218 31.40 -1.63 -2.36
C ASP A 218 32.91 -1.82 -2.56
N LYS A 219 33.52 -0.99 -3.42
CA LYS A 219 34.97 -0.84 -3.49
C LYS A 219 35.37 0.44 -2.76
N GLU A 220 35.37 0.36 -1.44
CA GLU A 220 36.31 1.14 -0.65
C GLU A 220 37.62 0.34 -0.52
N ASN A 221 38.73 1.04 -0.82
CA ASN A 221 40.14 0.70 -0.51
C ASN A 221 40.83 -0.40 -1.32
N ALA A 222 41.73 0.03 -2.23
CA ALA A 222 43.18 -0.20 -2.06
C ALA A 222 43.96 0.55 -3.15
N ALA A 223 44.85 1.44 -2.70
CA ALA A 223 45.85 2.10 -3.52
C ALA A 223 47.03 1.16 -3.83
N GLY A 224 47.64 1.33 -5.00
CA GLY A 224 49.02 0.93 -5.28
C GLY A 224 49.21 0.00 -6.48
N GLY A 225 49.93 0.47 -7.51
CA GLY A 225 50.52 -0.39 -8.53
C GLY A 225 50.60 0.24 -9.93
N GLU A 226 51.70 0.91 -10.20
CA GLU A 226 52.09 1.43 -11.52
C GLU A 226 52.34 0.32 -12.57
N GLY A 227 52.09 0.65 -13.85
CA GLY A 227 52.89 0.13 -14.96
C GLY A 227 52.10 -0.50 -16.12
N GLY A 228 52.15 0.15 -17.30
CA GLY A 228 51.95 -0.54 -18.60
C GLY A 228 51.00 0.16 -19.56
N ARG A 229 51.57 0.95 -20.48
CA ARG A 229 50.92 1.43 -21.72
C ARG A 229 50.56 0.25 -22.61
N GLU A 230 49.34 0.26 -23.16
CA GLU A 230 49.06 0.00 -24.57
C GLU A 230 47.62 0.47 -24.85
N GLY A 231 47.47 1.26 -25.91
CA GLY A 231 46.19 1.86 -26.31
C GLY A 231 45.50 1.03 -27.37
N GLU A 232 44.17 1.11 -27.42
CA GLU A 232 43.38 1.28 -28.65
C GLU A 232 41.88 1.29 -28.31
N THR A 233 41.24 2.40 -28.64
CA THR A 233 39.84 2.56 -29.04
C THR A 233 38.82 1.53 -28.53
N SER A 234 38.18 1.85 -27.40
CA SER A 234 36.79 1.47 -27.17
C SER A 234 36.04 2.69 -26.67
N ASN A 235 35.18 3.25 -27.52
CA ASN A 235 34.08 4.11 -27.08
C ASN A 235 33.25 3.29 -26.10
N SER A 236 33.56 3.40 -24.81
CA SER A 236 32.71 2.91 -23.74
C SER A 236 31.48 3.81 -23.73
N THR A 237 30.45 3.43 -24.47
CA THR A 237 29.07 3.72 -24.04
C THR A 237 28.98 3.16 -22.63
N ALA A 238 29.06 4.05 -21.62
CA ALA A 238 28.74 3.72 -20.25
C ALA A 238 27.39 3.01 -20.29
N GLY A 239 27.41 1.70 -20.09
CA GLY A 239 26.21 0.89 -20.04
C GLY A 239 25.37 1.45 -18.91
N THR A 240 24.31 2.17 -19.25
CA THR A 240 23.27 2.54 -18.31
C THR A 240 22.71 1.23 -17.78
N SER A 241 23.21 0.79 -16.62
CA SER A 241 22.65 -0.34 -15.90
C SER A 241 21.28 0.11 -15.41
N TRP A 242 20.25 -0.19 -16.19
CA TRP A 242 18.87 0.03 -15.81
C TRP A 242 18.61 -0.70 -14.48
N PRO A 243 17.94 -0.06 -13.51
CA PRO A 243 17.67 -0.72 -12.25
C PRO A 243 16.78 -1.94 -12.51
N PRO A 244 17.13 -3.11 -11.94
CA PRO A 244 16.37 -4.33 -12.18
C PRO A 244 15.00 -4.25 -11.49
N LEU A 245 14.01 -4.92 -12.07
CA LEU A 245 12.68 -5.05 -11.46
C LEU A 245 12.81 -5.68 -10.07
N CYS A 246 12.32 -4.97 -9.05
CA CYS A 246 12.40 -5.35 -7.64
C CYS A 246 11.04 -5.72 -7.05
N HIS A 247 9.96 -5.14 -7.57
CA HIS A 247 8.60 -5.32 -7.08
C HIS A 247 7.68 -5.72 -8.23
N LEU A 248 6.98 -6.84 -8.04
CA LEU A 248 5.99 -7.32 -9.00
C LEU A 248 4.71 -7.71 -8.26
N SER A 249 3.60 -7.09 -8.67
CA SER A 249 2.26 -7.42 -8.20
C SER A 249 1.38 -7.74 -9.40
N ILE A 250 0.78 -8.92 -9.43
CA ILE A 250 -0.13 -9.31 -10.50
C ILE A 250 -1.39 -9.91 -9.89
N GLN A 251 -2.50 -9.20 -10.10
CA GLN A 251 -3.83 -9.64 -9.73
C GLN A 251 -4.58 -10.14 -10.95
N SER A 252 -4.42 -11.44 -11.26
CA SER A 252 -5.12 -12.06 -12.38
C SER A 252 -5.46 -13.53 -12.15
N PRO A 253 -6.70 -13.98 -12.42
CA PRO A 253 -7.11 -15.37 -12.20
C PRO A 253 -6.49 -16.36 -13.18
N ARG A 254 -5.85 -15.87 -14.25
CA ARG A 254 -5.26 -16.68 -15.32
C ARG A 254 -3.75 -16.85 -15.22
N VAL A 255 -3.07 -16.07 -14.40
CA VAL A 255 -1.65 -16.30 -14.14
C VAL A 255 -1.54 -17.45 -13.16
N THR A 256 -0.77 -18.45 -13.55
CA THR A 256 -0.55 -19.66 -12.77
C THR A 256 0.82 -19.64 -12.11
N LEU A 257 1.08 -20.67 -11.32
CA LEU A 257 2.40 -20.93 -10.76
C LEU A 257 3.49 -21.01 -11.82
N CYS A 258 3.19 -21.51 -13.03
CA CYS A 258 4.16 -21.69 -14.11
C CYS A 258 4.78 -20.35 -14.57
N GLY A 259 3.98 -19.29 -14.72
CA GLY A 259 4.49 -17.96 -15.02
C GLY A 259 5.38 -17.43 -13.90
N ALA A 260 4.94 -17.59 -12.65
CA ALA A 260 5.73 -17.19 -11.47
C ALA A 260 7.07 -17.96 -11.36
N VAL A 261 7.13 -19.26 -11.74
CA VAL A 261 8.39 -20.04 -11.80
C VAL A 261 9.39 -19.36 -12.73
N VAL A 262 8.94 -19.06 -13.94
CA VAL A 262 9.79 -18.48 -14.98
C VAL A 262 10.27 -17.11 -14.53
N LEU A 263 9.40 -16.30 -13.92
CA LEU A 263 9.76 -14.97 -13.43
C LEU A 263 10.71 -15.02 -12.24
N LEU A 264 10.48 -15.87 -11.23
CA LEU A 264 11.41 -16.01 -10.10
C LEU A 264 12.76 -16.60 -10.52
N HIS A 265 12.78 -17.48 -11.51
CA HIS A 265 14.03 -18.01 -12.05
C HIS A 265 14.86 -16.93 -12.75
N LEU A 266 14.19 -16.05 -13.49
CA LEU A 266 14.82 -15.10 -14.41
C LEU A 266 15.01 -13.71 -13.82
N LEU A 267 14.19 -13.32 -12.85
CA LEU A 267 14.19 -12.02 -12.17
C LEU A 267 14.68 -12.21 -10.73
N ARG A 268 15.94 -12.65 -10.58
CA ARG A 268 16.54 -12.94 -9.26
C ARG A 268 16.69 -11.73 -8.32
N ASN A 269 16.50 -10.52 -8.84
CA ASN A 269 16.54 -9.26 -8.08
C ASN A 269 15.19 -8.91 -7.43
N LEU A 270 14.13 -9.70 -7.67
CA LEU A 270 12.83 -9.48 -7.03
C LEU A 270 12.95 -9.56 -5.51
N LYS A 271 12.53 -8.48 -4.85
CA LYS A 271 12.42 -8.36 -3.39
C LYS A 271 10.99 -8.61 -2.91
N SER A 272 10.01 -8.21 -3.72
CA SER A 272 8.59 -8.38 -3.40
C SER A 272 7.85 -9.07 -4.53
N LEU A 273 7.08 -10.08 -4.18
CA LEU A 273 6.20 -10.79 -5.11
C LEU A 273 4.79 -10.90 -4.53
N ASN A 274 3.82 -10.32 -5.22
CA ASN A 274 2.40 -10.43 -4.90
C ASN A 274 1.63 -11.07 -6.06
N TYR A 275 0.93 -12.17 -5.78
CA TYR A 275 0.13 -12.90 -6.75
C TYR A 275 -1.19 -13.31 -6.14
N SER A 276 -2.31 -12.92 -6.74
CA SER A 276 -3.62 -13.08 -6.09
C SER A 276 -4.34 -14.39 -6.33
N TYR A 277 -3.96 -15.18 -7.35
CA TYR A 277 -4.66 -16.42 -7.70
C TYR A 277 -3.71 -17.59 -7.94
N TRP A 278 -3.08 -18.09 -6.88
CA TRP A 278 -2.36 -19.37 -6.97
C TRP A 278 -3.36 -20.51 -7.10
N ASN A 279 -3.42 -21.17 -8.26
CA ASN A 279 -4.21 -22.41 -8.42
C ASN A 279 -3.39 -23.69 -8.14
N SER A 280 -2.11 -23.57 -7.78
CA SER A 280 -1.21 -24.70 -7.53
C SER A 280 -0.16 -24.40 -6.45
N SER A 281 0.42 -25.45 -5.85
CA SER A 281 1.30 -25.33 -4.69
C SER A 281 2.71 -24.82 -5.05
N LEU A 282 3.13 -23.76 -4.36
CA LEU A 282 4.47 -23.16 -4.48
C LEU A 282 5.62 -24.13 -4.11
N HIS A 283 5.32 -25.24 -3.44
CA HIS A 283 6.27 -26.32 -3.15
C HIS A 283 7.00 -26.81 -4.41
N ASN A 284 6.23 -27.17 -5.44
CA ASN A 284 6.79 -27.76 -6.65
C ASN A 284 7.68 -26.76 -7.39
N LEU A 285 7.37 -25.46 -7.29
CA LEU A 285 8.17 -24.36 -7.83
C LEU A 285 9.53 -24.26 -7.15
N PHE A 286 9.53 -24.16 -5.82
CA PHE A 286 10.75 -24.02 -5.05
C PHE A 286 11.64 -25.25 -5.16
N PHE A 287 11.03 -26.43 -5.11
CA PHE A 287 11.72 -27.70 -5.31
C PHE A 287 12.32 -27.84 -6.72
N TYR A 288 11.57 -27.50 -7.77
CA TYR A 288 12.08 -27.51 -9.15
C TYR A 288 13.25 -26.52 -9.35
N LEU A 289 13.11 -25.29 -8.84
CA LEU A 289 14.17 -24.27 -8.94
C LEU A 289 15.42 -24.67 -8.15
N HIS A 290 15.25 -25.29 -6.99
CA HIS A 290 16.34 -25.84 -6.20
C HIS A 290 17.05 -26.99 -6.93
N GLN A 291 16.31 -27.90 -7.59
CA GLN A 291 16.91 -28.99 -8.37
C GLN A 291 17.63 -28.51 -9.63
N LYS A 292 17.12 -27.48 -10.30
CA LYS A 292 17.71 -26.95 -11.55
C LYS A 292 18.90 -26.02 -11.33
N SER A 293 18.99 -25.38 -10.17
CA SER A 293 20.16 -24.58 -9.79
C SER A 293 21.08 -25.43 -8.92
N SER A 294 22.06 -26.09 -9.54
CA SER A 294 23.08 -26.88 -8.83
C SER A 294 23.91 -26.05 -7.83
N HIS A 295 23.78 -24.72 -7.84
CA HIS A 295 24.26 -23.75 -6.85
C HIS A 295 23.07 -22.87 -6.41
N ALA A 296 22.13 -23.45 -5.65
CA ALA A 296 20.92 -22.77 -5.22
C ALA A 296 21.25 -21.61 -4.26
N VAL A 297 21.57 -20.44 -4.85
CA VAL A 297 21.60 -19.18 -4.12
C VAL A 297 20.18 -18.92 -3.61
N PRO A 298 19.98 -18.65 -2.31
CA PRO A 298 18.67 -18.33 -1.76
C PRO A 298 18.05 -17.12 -2.47
N PHE A 299 16.72 -17.09 -2.57
CA PHE A 299 16.01 -15.94 -3.12
C PHE A 299 16.15 -14.74 -2.20
N HIS A 300 16.31 -13.54 -2.78
CA HIS A 300 16.38 -12.27 -2.06
C HIS A 300 14.99 -11.69 -1.71
N LEU A 301 13.95 -12.52 -1.70
CA LEU A 301 12.59 -12.12 -1.37
C LEU A 301 12.50 -11.69 0.10
N THR A 302 12.01 -10.46 0.31
CA THR A 302 11.71 -9.89 1.62
C THR A 302 10.22 -9.86 1.92
N SER A 303 9.36 -9.95 0.89
CA SER A 303 7.91 -9.99 1.03
C SER A 303 7.27 -11.03 0.10
N LEU A 304 6.37 -11.84 0.66
CA LEU A 304 5.56 -12.83 -0.05
C LEU A 304 4.10 -12.74 0.45
N SER A 305 3.16 -12.49 -0.45
CA SER A 305 1.74 -12.34 -0.11
C SER A 305 0.81 -13.28 -0.86
N LEU A 306 -0.40 -13.49 -0.29
CA LEU A 306 -1.46 -14.37 -0.81
C LEU A 306 -0.99 -15.82 -1.04
N TRP A 307 -0.11 -16.30 -0.15
CA TRP A 307 0.48 -17.62 -0.29
C TRP A 307 -0.45 -18.73 0.21
N LYS A 308 -0.84 -19.64 -0.69
CA LYS A 308 -1.65 -20.82 -0.33
C LYS A 308 -0.79 -21.91 0.30
N ALA A 309 -0.91 -22.06 1.61
CA ALA A 309 -0.11 -22.98 2.39
C ALA A 309 -0.57 -24.43 2.23
N THR A 310 0.40 -25.34 2.03
CA THR A 310 0.23 -26.80 2.15
C THR A 310 1.40 -27.36 2.94
N ASP A 311 1.24 -28.54 3.55
CA ASP A 311 2.30 -29.18 4.37
C ASP A 311 3.64 -29.22 3.64
N ARG A 312 3.63 -29.63 2.36
CA ARG A 312 4.84 -29.72 1.55
C ARG A 312 5.42 -28.33 1.23
N ALA A 313 4.57 -27.33 0.98
CA ALA A 313 5.01 -26.01 0.55
C ALA A 313 5.71 -25.21 1.65
N LEU A 314 5.45 -25.52 2.93
CA LEU A 314 6.09 -24.84 4.07
C LEU A 314 7.59 -25.06 4.14
N ASP A 315 8.08 -26.28 3.88
CA ASP A 315 9.51 -26.57 3.89
C ASP A 315 10.28 -25.75 2.83
N SER A 316 9.59 -25.35 1.78
CA SER A 316 10.17 -24.55 0.70
C SER A 316 10.47 -23.10 1.08
N LEU A 317 9.88 -22.59 2.17
CA LEU A 317 10.21 -21.25 2.69
C LEU A 317 11.68 -21.12 3.12
N ALA A 318 12.36 -22.23 3.40
CA ALA A 318 13.80 -22.24 3.67
C ALA A 318 14.64 -21.66 2.51
N LEU A 319 14.10 -21.60 1.29
CA LEU A 319 14.76 -20.98 0.14
C LEU A 319 14.67 -19.44 0.13
N CYS A 320 13.86 -18.86 1.02
CA CYS A 320 13.65 -17.41 1.15
C CYS A 320 14.08 -16.92 2.56
N PRO A 321 15.35 -17.06 2.95
CA PRO A 321 15.80 -16.78 4.32
C PRO A 321 15.70 -15.29 4.73
N GLN A 322 15.57 -14.38 3.75
CA GLN A 322 15.47 -12.93 3.97
C GLN A 322 14.03 -12.44 4.12
N LEU A 323 13.05 -13.35 4.19
CA LEU A 323 11.64 -12.98 4.25
C LEU A 323 11.32 -12.25 5.57
N GLN A 324 10.76 -11.05 5.44
CA GLN A 324 10.34 -10.17 6.54
C GLN A 324 8.82 -10.09 6.65
N HIS A 325 8.12 -10.18 5.52
CA HIS A 325 6.67 -10.12 5.42
C HIS A 325 6.14 -11.40 4.76
N LEU A 326 5.21 -12.07 5.43
CA LEU A 326 4.54 -13.24 4.89
C LEU A 326 3.04 -13.11 5.11
N MET A 327 2.27 -13.23 4.04
CA MET A 327 0.82 -13.38 4.11
C MET A 327 0.41 -14.73 3.53
N MET A 328 -0.26 -15.53 4.36
CA MET A 328 -0.67 -16.89 4.06
C MET A 328 -2.19 -17.00 4.04
N GLU A 329 -2.71 -17.79 3.11
CA GLU A 329 -4.10 -18.19 3.04
C GLU A 329 -4.21 -19.70 3.22
N TYR A 330 -5.10 -20.12 4.11
CA TYR A 330 -5.34 -21.53 4.39
C TYR A 330 -6.24 -22.16 3.33
N THR A 331 -5.72 -23.17 2.65
CA THR A 331 -6.48 -23.88 1.61
C THR A 331 -6.42 -25.41 1.72
N ASP A 332 -5.61 -25.93 2.65
CA ASP A 332 -5.34 -27.36 2.77
C ASP A 332 -5.77 -27.89 4.14
N PRO A 333 -6.85 -28.70 4.22
CA PRO A 333 -7.32 -29.27 5.47
C PRO A 333 -6.35 -30.26 6.12
N SER A 334 -5.33 -30.73 5.39
CA SER A 334 -4.30 -31.62 5.95
C SER A 334 -3.22 -30.89 6.75
N LEU A 335 -3.13 -29.57 6.62
CA LEU A 335 -2.14 -28.76 7.30
C LEU A 335 -2.43 -28.69 8.81
N THR A 336 -1.52 -29.23 9.62
CA THR A 336 -1.71 -29.36 11.08
C THR A 336 -0.72 -28.55 11.92
N SER A 337 0.37 -28.06 11.32
CA SER A 337 1.43 -27.30 12.00
C SER A 337 2.06 -26.26 11.09
N LEU A 338 2.48 -25.13 11.66
CA LEU A 338 3.28 -24.09 11.00
C LEU A 338 4.73 -24.05 11.51
N SER A 339 5.24 -25.17 12.03
CA SER A 339 6.62 -25.30 12.54
C SER A 339 7.72 -24.85 11.58
N PRO A 340 7.62 -24.98 10.24
CA PRO A 340 8.65 -24.49 9.34
C PRO A 340 8.82 -22.95 9.33
N LEU A 341 7.88 -22.18 9.89
CA LEU A 341 8.04 -20.73 10.04
C LEU A 341 9.24 -20.36 10.94
N SER A 342 9.66 -21.26 11.84
CA SER A 342 10.88 -21.07 12.66
C SER A 342 12.16 -20.91 11.83
N LEU A 343 12.16 -21.41 10.59
CA LEU A 343 13.28 -21.32 9.65
C LEU A 343 13.45 -19.92 9.05
N LEU A 344 12.53 -18.99 9.31
CA LEU A 344 12.57 -17.62 8.82
C LEU A 344 13.13 -16.68 9.91
N PRO A 345 14.44 -16.39 9.92
CA PRO A 345 15.06 -15.63 11.01
C PRO A 345 14.62 -14.17 11.06
N HIS A 346 14.24 -13.59 9.91
CA HIS A 346 13.94 -12.17 9.74
C HIS A 346 12.45 -11.84 9.66
N LEU A 347 11.56 -12.83 9.86
CA LEU A 347 10.12 -12.61 9.76
C LEU A 347 9.62 -11.71 10.89
N THR A 348 9.12 -10.52 10.53
CA THR A 348 8.61 -9.51 11.47
C THR A 348 7.12 -9.20 11.27
N SER A 349 6.55 -9.57 10.14
CA SER A 349 5.14 -9.35 9.82
C SER A 349 4.52 -10.62 9.26
N LEU A 350 3.41 -11.04 9.88
CA LEU A 350 2.69 -12.26 9.50
C LEU A 350 1.20 -11.94 9.36
N ALA A 351 0.62 -12.30 8.22
CA ALA A 351 -0.81 -12.24 7.99
C ALA A 351 -1.35 -13.66 7.72
N LEU A 352 -2.37 -14.06 8.45
CA LEU A 352 -2.97 -15.39 8.42
C LEU A 352 -4.45 -15.26 8.01
N ARG A 353 -4.79 -15.70 6.80
CA ARG A 353 -6.16 -15.64 6.27
C ARG A 353 -6.80 -17.02 6.21
N LEU A 354 -8.02 -17.12 6.72
CA LEU A 354 -8.86 -18.32 6.78
C LEU A 354 -8.21 -19.48 7.59
N VAL A 355 -7.22 -19.17 8.42
CA VAL A 355 -6.43 -20.16 9.17
C VAL A 355 -7.17 -20.56 10.45
N PRO A 356 -7.38 -21.86 10.74
CA PRO A 356 -8.03 -22.31 11.97
C PRO A 356 -7.21 -21.99 13.23
N GLU A 357 -7.88 -21.85 14.39
CA GLU A 357 -7.29 -21.39 15.66
C GLU A 357 -6.03 -22.18 16.07
N ASN A 358 -6.01 -23.50 15.88
CA ASN A 358 -4.86 -24.35 16.22
C ASN A 358 -3.60 -23.97 15.43
N LEU A 359 -3.76 -23.61 14.16
CA LEU A 359 -2.65 -23.17 13.32
C LEU A 359 -2.21 -21.75 13.67
N VAL A 360 -3.13 -20.87 14.05
CA VAL A 360 -2.78 -19.55 14.62
C VAL A 360 -1.89 -19.72 15.85
N LYS A 361 -2.28 -20.59 16.80
CA LYS A 361 -1.44 -20.93 17.97
C LYS A 361 -0.08 -21.50 17.58
N SER A 362 -0.04 -22.38 16.57
CA SER A 362 1.20 -22.93 16.04
C SER A 362 2.11 -21.84 15.47
N ALA A 363 1.61 -20.93 14.65
CA ALA A 363 2.42 -19.81 14.13
C ALA A 363 2.98 -18.93 15.25
N ILE A 364 2.16 -18.57 16.24
CA ILE A 364 2.58 -17.72 17.36
C ILE A 364 3.71 -18.40 18.16
N ALA A 365 3.63 -19.71 18.38
CA ALA A 365 4.66 -20.47 19.08
C ALA A 365 6.02 -20.42 18.35
N GLU A 366 6.01 -20.40 17.02
CA GLU A 366 7.23 -20.46 16.21
C GLU A 366 7.87 -19.10 15.99
N VAL A 367 7.07 -18.05 15.73
CA VAL A 367 7.60 -16.74 15.32
C VAL A 367 7.18 -15.57 16.21
N GLY A 368 6.27 -15.77 17.16
CA GLY A 368 5.66 -14.70 17.96
C GLY A 368 6.67 -13.75 18.61
N SER A 369 7.76 -14.26 19.17
CA SER A 369 8.79 -13.45 19.85
C SER A 369 9.50 -12.40 18.96
N LYS A 370 9.39 -12.53 17.64
CA LYS A 370 10.02 -11.64 16.65
C LYS A 370 9.01 -10.74 15.93
N LEU A 371 7.71 -11.03 16.02
CA LEU A 371 6.70 -10.30 15.27
C LEU A 371 6.51 -8.88 15.79
N LEU A 372 6.51 -7.94 14.86
CA LEU A 372 6.11 -6.55 15.03
C LEU A 372 4.67 -6.33 14.53
N SER A 373 4.21 -7.15 13.58
CA SER A 373 2.89 -7.06 12.97
C SER A 373 2.24 -8.44 12.83
N LEU A 374 0.98 -8.55 13.25
CA LEU A 374 0.16 -9.74 13.12
C LEU A 374 -1.24 -9.36 12.63
N ASP A 375 -1.66 -9.92 11.50
CA ASP A 375 -3.03 -9.86 10.98
C ASP A 375 -3.61 -11.29 10.97
N VAL A 376 -4.81 -11.45 11.54
CA VAL A 376 -5.54 -12.72 11.51
C VAL A 376 -6.95 -12.48 11.00
N GLU A 377 -7.27 -13.06 9.86
CA GLU A 377 -8.55 -12.93 9.19
C GLU A 377 -9.23 -14.29 9.07
N PHE A 378 -10.50 -14.34 9.45
CA PHE A 378 -11.36 -15.50 9.24
C PHE A 378 -12.45 -15.20 8.20
N GLU A 379 -13.21 -16.21 7.82
CA GLU A 379 -14.30 -16.04 6.86
C GLU A 379 -15.43 -15.19 7.46
N GLU A 380 -15.77 -14.07 6.80
CA GLU A 380 -16.68 -13.02 7.27
C GLU A 380 -17.98 -13.53 7.90
N TYR A 381 -18.65 -14.48 7.24
CA TYR A 381 -19.96 -14.96 7.64
C TYR A 381 -19.92 -16.07 8.69
N THR A 382 -18.75 -16.69 8.91
CA THR A 382 -18.62 -17.80 9.87
C THR A 382 -18.50 -17.32 11.30
N ARG A 383 -17.97 -16.09 11.50
CA ARG A 383 -17.60 -15.53 12.82
C ARG A 383 -16.88 -16.58 13.65
N THR A 384 -15.82 -17.13 13.08
CA THR A 384 -15.09 -18.28 13.62
C THR A 384 -14.77 -18.04 15.10
N LEU A 385 -15.08 -19.03 15.94
CA LEU A 385 -14.83 -18.95 17.36
C LEU A 385 -13.32 -18.94 17.60
N ILE A 386 -12.84 -17.93 18.34
CA ILE A 386 -11.48 -17.90 18.86
C ILE A 386 -11.53 -17.86 20.38
N SER A 387 -10.79 -18.74 21.03
CA SER A 387 -10.73 -18.77 22.49
C SER A 387 -9.96 -17.57 23.06
N TRP A 388 -10.36 -17.11 24.25
CA TRP A 388 -9.60 -16.11 25.00
C TRP A 388 -8.16 -16.58 25.32
N THR A 389 -7.92 -17.89 25.40
CA THR A 389 -6.56 -18.44 25.59
C THR A 389 -5.65 -18.14 24.41
N THR A 390 -6.17 -18.10 23.18
CA THR A 390 -5.41 -17.67 22.00
C THR A 390 -4.99 -16.22 22.13
N ILE A 391 -5.91 -15.33 22.53
CA ILE A 391 -5.63 -13.91 22.76
C ILE A 391 -4.54 -13.73 23.83
N GLN A 392 -4.59 -14.51 24.91
CA GLN A 392 -3.53 -14.55 25.93
C GLN A 392 -2.20 -15.09 25.39
N THR A 393 -2.24 -16.06 24.48
CA THR A 393 -1.05 -16.62 23.83
C THR A 393 -0.39 -15.57 22.96
N ILE A 394 -1.15 -14.84 22.13
CA ILE A 394 -0.63 -13.70 21.35
C ILE A 394 0.03 -12.69 22.28
N ASN A 395 -0.66 -12.26 23.34
CA ASN A 395 -0.13 -11.25 24.26
C ASN A 395 1.16 -11.68 24.99
N SER A 396 1.25 -12.95 25.38
CA SER A 396 2.41 -13.45 26.14
C SER A 396 3.61 -13.79 25.27
N GLN A 397 3.40 -14.15 24.00
CA GLN A 397 4.48 -14.59 23.11
C GLN A 397 4.89 -13.51 22.10
N CYS A 398 3.97 -12.66 21.65
CA CYS A 398 4.24 -11.54 20.74
C CYS A 398 4.57 -10.25 21.51
N THR A 399 5.67 -10.28 22.26
CA THR A 399 6.04 -9.21 23.21
C THR A 399 6.44 -7.89 22.55
N LYS A 400 6.86 -7.90 21.28
CA LYS A 400 7.28 -6.71 20.50
C LYS A 400 6.23 -6.25 19.50
N LEU A 401 5.00 -6.76 19.63
CA LEU A 401 3.94 -6.51 18.66
C LEU A 401 3.54 -5.03 18.71
N GLN A 402 3.63 -4.36 17.57
CA GLN A 402 3.25 -2.95 17.39
C GLN A 402 1.92 -2.83 16.64
N HIS A 403 1.65 -3.75 15.72
CA HIS A 403 0.43 -3.78 14.93
C HIS A 403 -0.31 -5.11 15.13
N LEU A 404 -1.57 -5.04 15.57
CA LEU A 404 -2.45 -6.19 15.70
C LEU A 404 -3.77 -5.93 14.99
N GLU A 405 -4.09 -6.78 14.03
CA GLU A 405 -5.36 -6.78 13.31
C GLU A 405 -6.05 -8.14 13.44
N LEU A 406 -7.32 -8.12 13.83
CA LEU A 406 -8.17 -9.30 14.01
C LEU A 406 -9.49 -9.08 13.28
N LYS A 407 -9.78 -9.93 12.29
CA LYS A 407 -10.94 -9.79 11.42
C LYS A 407 -11.89 -10.99 11.51
N HIS A 408 -13.18 -10.70 11.52
CA HIS A 408 -14.27 -11.66 11.30
C HIS A 408 -14.31 -12.85 12.28
N LEU A 409 -14.08 -12.60 13.56
CA LEU A 409 -14.01 -13.64 14.58
C LEU A 409 -14.94 -13.39 15.77
N ASN A 410 -15.21 -14.45 16.53
CA ASN A 410 -15.99 -14.39 17.77
C ASN A 410 -15.10 -14.74 18.96
N ILE A 411 -14.79 -13.74 19.78
CA ILE A 411 -14.00 -13.88 21.00
C ILE A 411 -14.93 -14.33 22.13
N SER A 412 -14.92 -15.63 22.39
CA SER A 412 -15.72 -16.23 23.46
C SER A 412 -14.92 -16.53 24.72
N ALA A 413 -15.66 -16.63 25.84
CA ALA A 413 -15.14 -17.18 27.07
C ALA A 413 -14.94 -18.68 26.90
N ASP A 414 -13.75 -19.20 27.21
CA ASP A 414 -13.59 -20.64 27.42
C ASP A 414 -14.49 -21.06 28.60
N PRO A 415 -15.37 -22.08 28.45
CA PRO A 415 -16.13 -22.64 29.56
C PRO A 415 -15.22 -23.09 30.71
N ASP A 416 -14.02 -23.58 30.38
CA ASP A 416 -13.06 -24.13 31.34
C ASP A 416 -12.30 -23.05 32.14
N ILE A 417 -12.27 -21.79 31.67
CA ILE A 417 -11.67 -20.69 32.43
C ILE A 417 -12.54 -20.33 33.64
N ILE A 418 -13.86 -20.54 33.60
CA ILE A 418 -14.75 -20.21 34.74
C ILE A 418 -14.30 -20.96 36.01
N ASN A 419 -13.82 -22.21 35.87
CA ASN A 419 -13.30 -23.00 36.98
C ASN A 419 -11.87 -22.60 37.40
N VAL A 420 -11.05 -22.07 36.48
CA VAL A 420 -9.67 -21.62 36.78
C VAL A 420 -9.63 -20.18 37.33
N THR A 421 -10.62 -19.34 37.05
CA THR A 421 -10.73 -17.98 37.62
C THR A 421 -10.88 -17.95 39.13
N LEU A 422 -11.30 -19.05 39.77
CA LEU A 422 -11.33 -19.16 41.24
C LEU A 422 -9.95 -19.51 41.84
N LEU A 423 -9.06 -20.12 41.06
CA LEU A 423 -7.72 -20.53 41.51
C LEU A 423 -6.60 -19.56 41.12
N THR A 424 -6.82 -18.68 40.13
CA THR A 424 -5.88 -17.65 39.69
C THR A 424 -6.23 -16.24 40.20
N ARG A 425 -6.72 -16.16 41.45
CA ARG A 425 -6.60 -14.94 42.29
C ARG A 425 -5.15 -14.66 42.71
N GLN A 426 -4.17 -15.25 42.02
CA GLN A 426 -2.75 -14.96 42.19
C GLN A 426 -2.36 -13.76 41.34
N LYS A 427 -2.37 -12.58 41.97
CA LYS A 427 -1.49 -11.44 41.67
C LYS A 427 -1.42 -10.99 40.19
N SER A 428 -2.54 -10.68 39.53
CA SER A 428 -2.46 -9.81 38.34
C SER A 428 -2.21 -8.37 38.79
N LYS A 429 -0.94 -8.00 38.95
CA LYS A 429 -0.53 -6.59 38.84
C LYS A 429 -1.11 -6.03 37.53
N GLN A 430 -1.51 -4.77 37.56
CA GLN A 430 -2.05 -4.00 36.43
C GLN A 430 -1.05 -3.98 35.26
N HIS A 431 -1.05 -5.03 34.45
CA HIS A 431 -0.24 -5.10 33.24
C HIS A 431 -1.17 -4.88 32.05
N ALA A 432 -0.75 -3.98 31.16
CA ALA A 432 -1.43 -3.73 29.90
C ALA A 432 -1.47 -5.01 29.09
N PHE A 433 -2.62 -5.27 28.47
CA PHE A 433 -2.68 -6.24 27.38
C PHE A 433 -2.10 -5.55 26.13
N PHE A 434 -1.19 -6.21 25.43
CA PHE A 434 -0.47 -5.68 24.27
C PHE A 434 0.28 -4.36 24.55
N PRO A 435 1.24 -4.35 25.50
CA PRO A 435 1.85 -3.12 25.99
C PRO A 435 2.59 -2.28 24.94
N GLU A 436 3.09 -2.91 23.86
CA GLU A 436 3.82 -2.22 22.78
C GLU A 436 2.96 -1.92 21.54
N VAL A 437 1.67 -2.32 21.53
CA VAL A 437 0.82 -2.11 20.36
C VAL A 437 0.49 -0.63 20.22
N THR A 438 0.86 -0.08 19.06
CA THR A 438 0.53 1.28 18.62
C THR A 438 -0.71 1.29 17.72
N GLN A 439 -0.98 0.19 17.01
CA GLN A 439 -2.13 0.07 16.12
C GLN A 439 -2.92 -1.19 16.43
N LEU A 440 -4.17 -1.03 16.86
CA LEU A 440 -5.08 -2.12 17.14
C LEU A 440 -6.34 -2.02 16.28
N ARG A 441 -6.65 -3.09 15.56
CA ARG A 441 -7.80 -3.17 14.67
C ARG A 441 -8.62 -4.43 14.96
N LEU A 442 -9.87 -4.24 15.36
CA LEU A 442 -10.86 -5.30 15.50
C LEU A 442 -11.94 -5.04 14.46
N ILE A 443 -12.09 -5.90 13.45
CA ILE A 443 -12.99 -5.69 12.30
C ILE A 443 -13.97 -6.85 12.19
N GLY A 444 -15.27 -6.58 12.12
CA GLY A 444 -16.31 -7.62 12.15
C GLY A 444 -16.21 -8.57 13.36
N VAL A 445 -15.75 -8.08 14.52
CA VAL A 445 -15.47 -8.92 15.71
C VAL A 445 -16.68 -8.98 16.65
N VAL A 446 -17.07 -10.18 17.07
CA VAL A 446 -18.03 -10.36 18.16
C VAL A 446 -17.29 -10.54 19.49
N ILE A 447 -17.51 -9.65 20.45
CA ILE A 447 -16.84 -9.65 21.75
C ILE A 447 -17.77 -9.12 22.85
N GLN A 448 -17.71 -9.68 24.06
CA GLN A 448 -18.44 -9.10 25.20
C GLN A 448 -17.71 -7.87 25.74
N ALA A 449 -18.44 -6.84 26.19
CA ALA A 449 -17.86 -5.60 26.73
C ALA A 449 -16.77 -5.84 27.79
N LYS A 450 -16.94 -6.81 28.68
CA LYS A 450 -15.94 -7.15 29.72
C LYS A 450 -14.59 -7.62 29.16
N TYR A 451 -14.57 -8.25 27.99
CA TYR A 451 -13.35 -8.71 27.33
C TYR A 451 -12.72 -7.59 26.52
N LEU A 452 -13.53 -6.76 25.87
CA LEU A 452 -13.08 -5.54 25.21
C LEU A 452 -12.41 -4.60 26.22
N GLU A 453 -13.05 -4.38 27.38
CA GLU A 453 -12.49 -3.61 28.51
C GLU A 453 -11.15 -4.19 28.98
N ARG A 454 -11.02 -5.52 29.05
CA ARG A 454 -9.77 -6.17 29.47
C ARG A 454 -8.65 -6.03 28.43
N LEU A 455 -8.98 -6.19 27.16
CA LEU A 455 -8.04 -6.10 26.03
C LEU A 455 -7.47 -4.69 25.92
N LEU A 456 -8.32 -3.68 26.14
CA LEU A 456 -7.95 -2.28 26.01
C LEU A 456 -7.43 -1.67 27.31
N ASN A 457 -7.26 -2.43 28.40
CA ASN A 457 -6.90 -1.87 29.71
C ASN A 457 -5.41 -1.50 29.85
N HIS A 458 -5.11 -0.37 30.49
CA HIS A 458 -3.74 0.13 30.80
C HIS A 458 -2.80 0.34 29.59
N ASN A 459 -3.33 0.53 28.39
CA ASN A 459 -2.61 0.94 27.21
C ASN A 459 -2.12 2.40 27.31
N SER A 460 -0.87 2.60 26.90
CA SER A 460 -0.21 3.91 26.84
C SER A 460 0.41 4.21 25.48
N CYS A 461 0.63 3.19 24.65
CA CYS A 461 1.30 3.29 23.36
C CYS A 461 0.35 3.45 22.17
N LEU A 462 -0.95 3.22 22.34
CA LEU A 462 -1.92 3.24 21.24
C LEU A 462 -1.98 4.61 20.55
N GLU A 463 -1.75 4.59 19.24
CA GLU A 463 -1.84 5.72 18.31
C GLU A 463 -3.09 5.60 17.43
N MET A 464 -3.46 4.36 17.07
CA MET A 464 -4.60 4.06 16.20
C MET A 464 -5.47 2.96 16.80
N LEU A 465 -6.78 3.21 16.86
CA LEU A 465 -7.77 2.26 17.35
C LEU A 465 -8.93 2.14 16.36
N VAL A 466 -9.13 0.94 15.81
CA VAL A 466 -10.29 0.62 14.95
C VAL A 466 -11.12 -0.43 15.67
N LEU A 467 -12.37 -0.10 15.98
CA LEU A 467 -13.33 -0.99 16.61
C LEU A 467 -14.59 -1.08 15.75
N ASP A 468 -14.63 -2.08 14.90
CA ASP A 468 -15.82 -2.55 14.22
C ASP A 468 -16.25 -3.87 14.85
N VAL A 469 -17.13 -3.76 15.85
CA VAL A 469 -17.54 -4.86 16.72
C VAL A 469 -19.05 -5.01 16.76
N ASN A 470 -19.57 -6.06 17.40
CA ASN A 470 -21.00 -6.33 17.47
C ASN A 470 -21.85 -5.12 17.96
N ASN A 471 -22.91 -4.82 17.21
CA ASN A 471 -23.69 -3.59 17.26
C ASN A 471 -24.40 -3.28 18.59
N ASP A 472 -24.70 -4.29 19.42
CA ASP A 472 -25.69 -4.10 20.49
C ASP A 472 -25.08 -3.94 21.90
N ASP A 473 -23.94 -4.59 22.20
CA ASP A 473 -23.53 -4.77 23.61
C ASP A 473 -22.04 -4.48 23.90
N ALA A 474 -21.17 -4.45 22.90
CA ALA A 474 -19.72 -4.33 23.14
C ALA A 474 -19.29 -2.87 23.40
N LEU A 475 -19.76 -1.96 22.56
CA LEU A 475 -19.45 -0.54 22.60
C LEU A 475 -20.62 0.25 23.17
N THR A 476 -20.53 0.58 24.46
CA THR A 476 -21.50 1.41 25.18
C THR A 476 -20.80 2.62 25.80
N ASP A 477 -21.56 3.64 26.19
CA ASP A 477 -21.02 4.80 26.92
C ASP A 477 -20.22 4.41 28.17
N GLN A 478 -20.68 3.37 28.88
CA GLN A 478 -19.98 2.84 30.04
C GLN A 478 -18.63 2.21 29.65
N ALA A 479 -18.59 1.46 28.55
CA ALA A 479 -17.35 0.86 28.05
C ALA A 479 -16.34 1.93 27.65
N VAL A 480 -16.76 2.97 26.92
CA VAL A 480 -15.90 4.10 26.53
C VAL A 480 -15.43 4.88 27.75
N SER A 481 -16.30 5.17 28.71
CA SER A 481 -15.91 5.88 29.95
C SER A 481 -14.84 5.12 30.73
N LYS A 482 -14.99 3.79 30.86
CA LYS A 482 -13.97 2.95 31.51
C LYS A 482 -12.69 2.87 30.71
N LEU A 483 -12.80 2.76 29.39
CA LEU A 483 -11.66 2.76 28.48
C LEU A 483 -10.84 4.03 28.65
N ILE A 484 -11.46 5.20 28.65
CA ILE A 484 -10.74 6.46 28.84
C ILE A 484 -10.14 6.55 30.26
N LYS A 485 -10.86 6.10 31.29
CA LYS A 485 -10.38 6.16 32.69
C LYS A 485 -9.19 5.26 32.98
N ASN A 486 -9.12 4.10 32.34
CA ASN A 486 -8.09 3.10 32.67
C ASN A 486 -6.86 3.15 31.75
N ASN A 487 -6.80 4.09 30.81
CA ASN A 487 -5.74 4.22 29.83
C ASN A 487 -5.12 5.61 29.87
N THR A 488 -3.88 5.69 29.41
CA THR A 488 -3.20 6.97 29.18
C THR A 488 -3.03 7.17 27.69
N PHE A 489 -4.10 7.60 27.01
CA PHE A 489 -4.14 7.84 25.57
C PHE A 489 -3.44 9.13 25.15
N ASN A 490 -2.16 9.26 25.52
CA ASN A 490 -1.36 10.43 25.19
C ASN A 490 -0.95 10.48 23.72
N ASN A 491 -1.02 9.36 23.01
CA ASN A 491 -0.61 9.27 21.60
C ASN A 491 -1.76 8.93 20.65
N LEU A 492 -2.96 8.68 21.17
CA LEU A 492 -4.10 8.22 20.37
C LEU A 492 -4.58 9.35 19.45
N SER A 493 -4.24 9.24 18.17
CA SER A 493 -4.52 10.24 17.14
C SER A 493 -5.70 9.86 16.27
N TYR A 494 -5.95 8.56 16.09
CA TYR A 494 -7.03 8.06 15.24
C TYR A 494 -7.91 7.05 15.97
N VAL A 495 -9.23 7.30 15.93
CA VAL A 495 -10.25 6.37 16.40
C VAL A 495 -11.30 6.16 15.33
N TYR A 496 -11.52 4.90 14.95
CA TYR A 496 -12.67 4.47 14.15
C TYR A 496 -13.59 3.60 15.00
N LEU A 497 -14.88 3.90 15.01
CA LEU A 497 -15.89 3.08 15.69
C LEU A 497 -17.02 2.72 14.70
N SER A 498 -17.40 1.45 14.72
CA SER A 498 -18.57 0.91 14.02
C SER A 498 -19.28 -0.07 14.95
N GLY A 499 -20.60 0.10 15.06
CA GLY A 499 -21.44 -0.73 15.92
C GLY A 499 -21.42 -0.31 17.37
N GLY A 500 -22.59 -0.01 17.95
CA GLY A 500 -22.70 0.19 19.39
C GLY A 500 -23.86 1.10 19.82
N LEU A 501 -23.98 1.24 21.14
CA LEU A 501 -24.91 2.14 21.82
C LEU A 501 -24.14 3.32 22.41
N LEU A 502 -23.57 4.15 21.53
CA LEU A 502 -22.83 5.35 21.91
C LEU A 502 -23.73 6.59 21.82
N SER A 503 -23.69 7.42 22.86
CA SER A 503 -24.30 8.75 22.85
C SER A 503 -23.32 9.83 22.40
N LEU A 504 -23.85 11.02 22.14
CA LEU A 504 -23.05 12.20 21.81
C LEU A 504 -22.06 12.58 22.94
N GLU A 505 -22.39 12.29 24.20
CA GLU A 505 -21.54 12.59 25.35
C GLU A 505 -20.24 11.78 25.33
N SER A 506 -20.31 10.51 24.95
CA SER A 506 -19.13 9.66 24.79
C SER A 506 -18.21 10.16 23.68
N LEU A 507 -18.77 10.66 22.57
CA LEU A 507 -17.99 11.24 21.49
C LEU A 507 -17.27 12.52 21.95
N VAL A 508 -17.96 13.40 22.67
CA VAL A 508 -17.34 14.60 23.27
C VAL A 508 -16.19 14.21 24.20
N THR A 509 -16.35 13.12 24.96
CA THR A 509 -15.31 12.63 25.86
C THR A 509 -14.09 12.10 25.11
N LEU A 510 -14.29 11.40 23.98
CA LEU A 510 -13.18 10.95 23.11
C LEU A 510 -12.46 12.14 22.45
N LEU A 511 -13.19 13.18 22.06
CA LEU A 511 -12.61 14.39 21.48
C LEU A 511 -11.81 15.22 22.47
N ALA A 512 -12.07 15.07 23.76
CA ALA A 512 -11.30 15.71 24.81
C ALA A 512 -9.93 15.06 25.06
N LEU A 513 -9.62 13.95 24.38
CA LEU A 513 -8.29 13.33 24.44
C LEU A 513 -7.23 14.27 23.83
N PRO A 514 -6.03 14.33 24.41
CA PRO A 514 -5.06 15.40 24.12
C PRO A 514 -4.49 15.36 22.70
N SER A 515 -4.37 14.17 22.12
CA SER A 515 -3.68 13.94 20.84
C SER A 515 -4.60 13.47 19.73
N ILE A 516 -5.92 13.45 19.97
CA ILE A 516 -6.87 12.98 18.96
C ILE A 516 -6.89 13.96 17.79
N GLU A 517 -6.60 13.46 16.60
CA GLU A 517 -6.62 14.24 15.36
C GLU A 517 -7.84 13.88 14.52
N ARG A 518 -8.21 12.59 14.51
CA ARG A 518 -9.32 12.07 13.71
C ARG A 518 -10.21 11.08 14.46
N ILE A 519 -11.52 11.33 14.39
CA ILE A 519 -12.55 10.35 14.75
C ILE A 519 -13.40 10.08 13.52
N ALA A 520 -13.55 8.79 13.19
CA ALA A 520 -14.39 8.30 12.11
C ALA A 520 -15.48 7.38 12.69
N LEU A 521 -16.72 7.55 12.23
CA LEU A 521 -17.86 6.73 12.66
C LEU A 521 -18.64 6.21 11.46
N HIS A 522 -19.01 4.93 11.51
CA HIS A 522 -20.02 4.36 10.62
C HIS A 522 -21.42 4.53 11.22
N LEU A 523 -22.11 5.61 10.83
CA LEU A 523 -23.38 6.02 11.42
C LEU A 523 -24.52 5.00 11.38
N PRO A 524 -24.73 4.23 10.29
CA PRO A 524 -25.83 3.26 10.24
C PRO A 524 -25.81 2.28 11.42
N SER A 525 -24.64 2.05 12.01
CA SER A 525 -24.44 1.16 13.15
C SER A 525 -24.64 1.80 14.53
N PHE A 526 -25.07 3.07 14.63
CA PHE A 526 -25.30 3.78 15.90
C PHE A 526 -26.72 4.36 16.03
N PRO A 527 -27.68 3.63 16.61
CA PRO A 527 -29.08 4.04 16.64
C PRO A 527 -29.35 5.27 17.53
N LEU A 528 -28.42 5.63 18.43
CA LEU A 528 -28.56 6.76 19.35
C LEU A 528 -27.98 8.07 18.79
N LEU A 529 -27.26 8.03 17.69
CA LEU A 529 -26.61 9.20 17.08
C LEU A 529 -27.43 9.71 15.89
N SER A 530 -28.03 10.89 16.04
CA SER A 530 -28.69 11.54 14.90
C SER A 530 -27.64 12.20 13.99
N ARG A 531 -27.79 12.06 12.65
CA ARG A 531 -26.97 12.76 11.64
C ARG A 531 -26.85 14.26 11.94
N SER A 532 -27.96 14.90 12.34
CA SER A 532 -27.99 16.33 12.66
C SER A 532 -27.25 16.70 13.95
N GLY A 533 -27.27 15.84 14.96
CA GLY A 533 -26.49 16.00 16.19
C GLY A 533 -24.99 15.91 15.91
N PHE A 534 -24.58 14.94 15.09
CA PHE A 534 -23.17 14.76 14.71
C PHE A 534 -22.65 15.89 13.83
N HIS A 535 -23.42 16.34 12.83
CA HIS A 535 -23.00 17.45 11.98
C HIS A 535 -22.82 18.75 12.80
N LYS A 536 -23.67 18.98 13.82
CA LYS A 536 -23.48 20.12 14.74
C LYS A 536 -22.18 20.00 15.52
N LEU A 537 -21.86 18.80 16.02
CA LEU A 537 -20.62 18.50 16.72
C LEU A 537 -19.40 18.72 15.80
N GLN A 538 -19.45 18.19 14.57
CA GLN A 538 -18.41 18.38 13.56
C GLN A 538 -18.16 19.86 13.25
N CYS A 539 -19.21 20.66 13.06
CA CYS A 539 -19.08 22.12 12.84
C CYS A 539 -18.50 22.86 14.04
N GLN A 540 -18.81 22.43 15.27
CA GLN A 540 -18.26 23.04 16.48
C GLN A 540 -16.77 22.72 16.64
N LEU A 541 -16.33 21.55 16.19
CA LEU A 541 -14.98 21.04 16.37
C LEU A 541 -14.03 21.38 15.23
N SER A 542 -14.53 21.61 14.01
CA SER A 542 -13.72 22.10 12.89
C SER A 542 -13.13 23.50 13.11
N CYS A 543 -13.57 24.19 14.17
CA CYS A 543 -12.96 25.42 14.67
C CYS A 543 -11.68 25.16 15.49
N GLY A 544 -11.47 23.94 16.00
CA GLY A 544 -10.18 23.42 16.48
C GLY A 544 -9.54 22.55 15.39
N ASN A 545 -8.26 22.22 15.49
CA ASN A 545 -7.54 21.44 14.47
C ASN A 545 -7.98 19.95 14.38
N TYR A 546 -9.23 19.62 14.70
CA TYR A 546 -9.78 18.27 14.75
C TYR A 546 -10.49 17.91 13.44
N GLN A 547 -10.23 16.72 12.90
CA GLN A 547 -10.95 16.15 11.76
C GLN A 547 -11.97 15.12 12.25
N CYS A 548 -13.23 15.50 12.31
CA CYS A 548 -14.32 14.54 12.54
C CYS A 548 -14.92 14.16 11.18
N ILE A 549 -14.87 12.87 10.80
CA ILE A 549 -15.32 12.40 9.49
C ILE A 549 -16.50 11.45 9.65
N LEU A 550 -17.53 11.68 8.85
CA LEU A 550 -18.66 10.79 8.69
C LEU A 550 -18.37 9.84 7.52
N GLU A 551 -18.40 8.53 7.76
CA GLU A 551 -18.37 7.56 6.68
C GLU A 551 -19.81 7.03 6.52
N ASP A 552 -20.50 7.53 5.50
CA ASP A 552 -21.86 7.14 5.11
C ASP A 552 -21.75 6.29 3.86
N THR A 553 -21.66 4.97 4.01
CA THR A 553 -21.51 4.03 2.90
C THR A 553 -22.84 3.71 2.20
N ASP A 554 -23.97 4.25 2.65
CA ASP A 554 -25.28 4.05 2.01
C ASP A 554 -25.49 4.86 0.71
N GLN A 555 -24.42 5.28 0.02
CA GLN A 555 -24.56 5.88 -1.33
C GLN A 555 -24.71 4.86 -2.47
N ASP A 556 -24.62 3.56 -2.20
CA ASP A 556 -24.74 2.51 -3.24
C ASP A 556 -26.11 1.78 -3.29
N ASP A 557 -27.06 2.09 -2.39
CA ASP A 557 -28.41 1.48 -2.39
C ASP A 557 -29.56 2.52 -2.38
N GLN A 558 -29.62 3.39 -3.39
CA GLN A 558 -30.86 4.12 -3.76
C GLN A 558 -31.19 4.04 -5.24
#